data_AF-A0A357YU17-F1
#
_entry.id   AF-A0A357YU17-F1
#
_cell.length_a   1.000
_cell.length_b   1.000
_cell.length_c   1.000
_cell.angle_alpha   90.00
_cell.angle_beta   90.00
_cell.angle_gamma   90.00
#
_symmetry.space_group_name_H-M   'P 1'
#
loop_
_entity.id
_entity.type
_entity.pdbx_description
1 polymer ?
#
loop_
_entity_poly.entity_id
_entity_poly.type
_entity_poly.pdbx_seq_one_letter_code
_entity_poly.pdbx_strand_id
1 'polypeptide(L)'
;MADNKCTYCGIEVKDYNDSIMVPSEKGYISLCLRCYNKEISKAAGIEYEDIPLHPVVIKDTDGIEHEFHFSLRLMGDQQVLSSYEVKGADSNGYEFNTMGDTEDGIFPLFSKLYARMLKALGRKHIYKDTEPDSWQMTEDDVVRGRIDCAEDSYDHSMIPMLVIDGKEISWKEFGHMLMTFEGFNFKLQIFDQSDEID
;
A
#
# COMPACT_ATOMS: atom_id res chain seq x y z
N MET A 1 14.75 18.99 -2.93
CA MET A 1 15.37 17.65 -2.86
C MET A 1 15.69 17.41 -1.40
N ALA A 2 14.80 16.71 -0.69
CA ALA A 2 15.09 16.26 0.66
C ALA A 2 16.29 15.30 0.57
N ASP A 3 17.19 15.36 1.55
CA ASP A 3 18.28 14.40 1.65
C ASP A 3 17.64 13.02 1.79
N ASN A 4 17.82 12.12 0.81
CA ASN A 4 17.30 10.74 0.84
C ASN A 4 18.09 9.89 1.86
N LYS A 5 18.55 10.49 2.97
CA LYS A 5 19.37 9.84 3.98
C LYS A 5 18.71 9.95 5.33
N CYS A 6 18.76 8.87 6.08
CA CYS A 6 18.36 8.87 7.47
C CYS A 6 19.25 9.84 8.26
N THR A 7 18.62 10.79 8.95
CA THR A 7 19.31 11.80 9.76
C THR A 7 20.16 11.18 10.88
N TYR A 8 19.77 10.01 11.39
CA TYR A 8 20.44 9.37 12.53
C TYR A 8 21.56 8.40 12.12
N CYS A 9 21.35 7.58 11.10
CA CYS A 9 22.33 6.57 10.70
C CYS A 9 22.99 6.82 9.34
N GLY A 10 22.56 7.83 8.59
CA GLY A 10 23.13 8.23 7.30
C GLY A 10 22.84 7.27 6.13
N ILE A 11 22.07 6.19 6.36
CA ILE A 11 21.71 5.24 5.30
C ILE A 11 20.80 5.92 4.28
N GLU A 12 21.03 5.62 3.01
CA GLU A 12 20.14 6.05 1.93
C GLU A 12 18.80 5.33 2.06
N VAL A 13 17.71 6.07 1.92
CA VAL A 13 16.34 5.62 2.11
C VAL A 13 15.62 5.75 0.78
N LYS A 14 14.97 4.66 0.34
CA LYS A 14 14.21 4.63 -0.92
C LYS A 14 12.79 5.11 -0.73
N ASP A 15 12.16 5.50 -1.84
CA ASP A 15 11.44 6.76 -1.90
C ASP A 15 10.19 6.93 -1.02
N TYR A 16 9.42 5.92 -0.59
CA TYR A 16 8.19 6.25 0.18
C TYR A 16 7.76 5.36 1.36
N ASN A 17 8.40 4.22 1.63
CA ASN A 17 7.99 3.36 2.75
C ASN A 17 9.12 2.95 3.69
N ASP A 18 10.33 3.47 3.46
CA ASP A 18 11.48 3.19 4.32
C ASP A 18 11.85 4.37 5.24
N SER A 19 11.30 5.58 5.01
CA SER A 19 11.53 6.76 5.88
C SER A 19 10.24 7.41 6.38
N ILE A 20 10.35 8.04 7.56
CA ILE A 20 9.32 8.86 8.18
C ILE A 20 9.89 10.25 8.42
N MET A 21 9.15 11.27 8.01
CA MET A 21 9.41 12.66 8.37
C MET A 21 8.88 12.92 9.78
N VAL A 22 9.77 13.29 10.71
CA VAL A 22 9.39 13.62 12.09
C VAL A 22 9.73 15.08 12.41
N PRO A 23 8.86 15.79 13.16
CA PRO A 23 9.17 17.12 13.66
C PRO A 23 10.42 17.14 14.55
N SER A 24 11.18 18.22 14.47
CA SER A 24 12.38 18.50 15.24
C SER A 24 12.47 20.00 15.55
N GLU A 25 13.39 20.39 16.44
CA GLU A 25 13.62 21.81 16.77
C GLU A 25 13.98 22.68 15.56
N LYS A 26 14.55 22.09 14.50
CA LYS A 26 15.01 22.80 13.29
C LYS A 26 14.10 22.58 12.06
N GLY A 27 12.87 22.13 12.26
CA GLY A 27 11.95 21.76 11.17
C GLY A 27 11.70 20.26 11.16
N TYR A 28 11.83 19.60 10.02
CA TYR A 28 11.60 18.15 9.91
C TYR A 28 12.91 17.41 9.65
N ILE A 29 13.03 16.22 10.22
CA ILE A 29 14.12 15.27 9.92
C ILE A 29 13.53 14.01 9.30
N SER A 30 14.27 13.38 8.38
CA SER A 30 13.91 12.08 7.81
C SER A 30 14.61 10.97 8.58
N LEU A 31 13.86 9.98 9.07
CA LEU A 31 14.39 8.80 9.77
C LEU A 31 14.03 7.54 9.02
N CYS A 32 14.97 6.61 8.84
CA CYS A 32 14.60 5.27 8.37
C CYS A 32 13.76 4.56 9.44
N LEU A 33 12.93 3.59 9.03
CA LEU A 33 12.04 2.87 9.95
C LEU A 33 12.77 2.23 11.13
N ARG A 34 13.97 1.67 10.92
CA ARG A 34 14.78 1.13 12.01
C ARG A 34 15.12 2.17 13.07
N CYS A 35 15.57 3.36 12.65
CA CYS A 35 15.89 4.44 13.58
C CYS A 35 14.64 5.00 14.25
N TYR A 36 13.55 5.13 13.50
CA TYR A 36 12.26 5.57 14.02
C TYR A 36 11.72 4.59 15.08
N ASN A 37 11.61 3.30 14.75
CA ASN A 37 11.10 2.27 15.65
C ASN A 37 11.92 2.18 16.94
N LYS A 38 13.25 2.32 16.84
CA LYS A 38 14.12 2.35 18.02
C LYS A 38 13.84 3.52 18.97
N GLU A 39 13.40 4.67 18.46
CA GLU A 39 13.01 5.80 19.32
C GLU A 39 11.61 5.61 19.90
N ILE A 40 10.67 5.10 19.10
CA ILE A 40 9.31 4.81 19.58
C ILE A 40 9.33 3.72 20.66
N SER A 41 10.13 2.67 20.49
CA SER A 41 10.21 1.58 21.46
C SER A 41 10.75 2.04 22.82
N LYS A 42 11.78 2.89 22.83
CA LYS A 42 12.28 3.52 24.06
C LYS A 42 11.22 4.39 24.74
N ALA A 43 10.49 5.18 23.95
CA ALA A 43 9.47 6.08 24.47
C ALA A 43 8.27 5.31 25.04
N ALA A 44 7.91 4.19 24.42
CA ALA A 44 6.80 3.33 24.84
C ALA A 44 7.20 2.28 25.90
N GLY A 45 8.50 2.08 26.15
CA GLY A 45 8.98 1.05 27.07
C GLY A 45 8.82 -0.38 26.53
N ILE A 46 8.87 -0.54 25.20
CA ILE A 46 8.67 -1.81 24.51
C ILE A 46 10.03 -2.39 24.09
N GLU A 47 10.20 -3.70 24.28
CA GLU A 47 11.35 -4.42 23.73
C GLU A 47 11.25 -4.48 22.20
N TYR A 48 12.25 -3.95 21.51
CA TYR A 48 12.29 -3.91 20.04
C TYR A 48 13.50 -4.64 19.50
N GLU A 49 13.24 -5.60 18.62
CA GLU A 49 14.24 -6.25 17.79
C GLU A 49 14.01 -5.88 16.32
N ASP A 50 15.08 -5.51 15.63
CA ASP A 50 15.05 -5.19 14.22
C ASP A 50 15.04 -6.48 13.39
N ILE A 51 13.85 -6.99 13.09
CA ILE A 51 13.67 -8.24 12.34
C ILE A 51 13.70 -7.92 10.84
N PRO A 52 14.65 -8.46 10.07
CA PRO A 52 14.66 -8.31 8.62
C PRO A 52 13.50 -9.09 8.01
N LEU A 53 12.64 -8.40 7.27
CA LEU A 53 11.54 -9.01 6.53
C LEU A 53 11.98 -9.22 5.08
N HIS A 54 12.02 -10.49 4.66
CA HIS A 54 12.39 -10.85 3.31
C HIS A 54 11.19 -10.72 2.35
N PRO A 55 11.41 -10.31 1.09
CA PRO A 55 10.34 -10.27 0.10
C PRO A 55 9.72 -11.64 -0.13
N VAL A 56 8.44 -11.65 -0.53
CA VAL A 56 7.72 -12.85 -0.95
C VAL A 56 7.19 -12.68 -2.37
N VAL A 57 7.12 -13.78 -3.11
CA VAL A 57 6.52 -13.80 -4.45
C VAL A 57 5.21 -14.57 -4.39
N ILE A 58 4.13 -13.97 -4.88
CA ILE A 58 2.78 -14.57 -4.94
C ILE A 58 2.28 -14.48 -6.37
N LYS A 59 1.61 -15.54 -6.86
CA LYS A 59 0.95 -15.54 -8.17
C LYS A 59 -0.49 -15.09 -8.06
N ASP A 60 -0.93 -14.25 -9.00
CA ASP A 60 -2.34 -13.91 -9.16
C ASP A 60 -3.13 -14.99 -9.91
N THR A 61 -4.42 -14.70 -10.15
CA THR A 61 -5.32 -15.58 -10.93
C THR A 61 -4.89 -15.80 -12.38
N ASP A 62 -4.10 -14.89 -12.97
CA ASP A 62 -3.54 -15.01 -14.32
C ASP A 62 -2.18 -15.74 -14.31
N GLY A 63 -1.67 -16.10 -13.14
CA GLY A 63 -0.36 -16.75 -12.96
C GLY A 63 0.83 -15.79 -13.01
N ILE A 64 0.58 -14.47 -12.98
CA ILE A 64 1.59 -13.41 -12.97
C ILE A 64 2.24 -13.37 -11.58
N GLU A 65 3.57 -13.30 -11.54
CA GLU A 65 4.33 -13.21 -10.29
C GLU A 65 4.38 -11.76 -9.80
N HIS A 66 4.05 -11.57 -8.52
CA HIS A 66 4.10 -10.29 -7.82
C HIS A 66 5.09 -10.40 -6.66
N GLU A 67 6.13 -9.55 -6.65
CA GLU A 67 7.12 -9.48 -5.57
C GLU A 67 6.72 -8.40 -4.56
N PHE A 68 6.56 -8.81 -3.31
CA PHE A 68 6.11 -7.98 -2.21
C PHE A 68 7.23 -7.76 -1.20
N HIS A 69 7.49 -6.49 -0.90
CA HIS A 69 8.35 -6.05 0.18
C HIS A 69 7.52 -5.64 1.39
N PHE A 70 8.13 -5.72 2.57
CA PHE A 70 7.45 -5.46 3.83
C PHE A 70 8.15 -4.38 4.62
N SER A 71 7.35 -3.61 5.36
CA SER A 71 7.85 -2.66 6.34
C SER A 71 7.07 -2.77 7.64
N LEU A 72 7.78 -2.60 8.76
CA LEU A 72 7.18 -2.60 10.09
C LEU A 72 7.40 -1.23 10.72
N ARG A 73 6.31 -0.62 11.21
CA ARG A 73 6.34 0.66 11.88
C ARG A 73 5.70 0.55 13.26
N LEU A 74 6.39 1.05 14.29
CA LEU A 74 5.82 1.19 15.62
C LEU A 74 5.01 2.49 15.77
N MET A 75 3.91 2.43 16.51
CA MET A 75 3.02 3.54 16.82
C MET A 75 2.54 3.42 18.28
N GLY A 76 3.41 3.76 19.23
CA GLY A 76 3.10 3.56 20.66
C GLY A 76 3.09 2.07 21.01
N ASP A 77 2.00 1.60 21.60
CA ASP A 77 1.72 0.19 21.90
C ASP A 77 1.23 -0.61 20.67
N GLN A 78 1.00 0.06 19.55
CA GLN A 78 0.60 -0.58 18.29
C GLN A 78 1.78 -0.71 17.31
N GLN A 79 1.63 -1.65 16.38
CA GLN A 79 2.52 -1.84 15.24
C GLN A 79 1.71 -1.98 13.95
N VAL A 80 2.24 -1.40 12.88
CA VAL A 80 1.69 -1.48 11.52
C VAL A 80 2.65 -2.27 10.66
N LEU A 81 2.16 -3.36 10.09
CA LEU A 81 2.86 -4.13 9.07
C LEU A 81 2.26 -3.80 7.71
N SER A 82 3.11 -3.27 6.84
CA SER A 82 2.77 -2.90 5.47
C SER A 82 3.44 -3.85 4.50
N SER A 83 2.77 -4.13 3.40
CA SER A 83 3.31 -4.85 2.26
C SER A 83 3.05 -4.05 1.00
N TYR A 84 4.05 -3.92 0.14
CA TYR A 84 3.96 -3.19 -1.13
C TYR A 84 4.60 -3.99 -2.24
N GLU A 85 3.92 -4.03 -3.37
CA GLU A 85 4.43 -4.62 -4.60
C GLU A 85 5.42 -3.65 -5.24
N VAL A 86 6.64 -4.11 -5.48
CA VAL A 86 7.64 -3.30 -6.18
C VAL A 86 7.44 -3.49 -7.67
N LYS A 87 6.82 -2.49 -8.29
CA LYS A 87 6.86 -2.31 -9.74
C LYS A 87 7.93 -1.28 -10.11
N GLY A 88 8.20 -1.11 -11.40
CA GLY A 88 9.15 -0.10 -11.88
C GLY A 88 8.83 1.31 -11.32
N ALA A 89 9.76 2.25 -11.49
CA ALA A 89 9.80 3.55 -10.80
C ALA A 89 8.49 4.38 -10.81
N ASP A 90 7.56 4.11 -11.73
CA ASP A 90 6.42 4.97 -12.03
C ASP A 90 5.06 4.27 -11.89
N SER A 91 4.95 3.12 -11.21
CA SER A 91 3.64 2.48 -11.04
C SER A 91 3.40 1.96 -9.64
N ASN A 92 2.27 2.36 -9.07
CA ASN A 92 1.74 1.80 -7.84
C ASN A 92 1.18 0.39 -8.12
N GLY A 93 1.77 -0.61 -7.46
CA GLY A 93 1.27 -1.97 -7.45
C GLY A 93 0.26 -2.21 -6.32
N TYR A 94 0.03 -3.47 -6.00
CA TYR A 94 -0.72 -3.83 -4.79
C TYR A 94 -0.04 -3.29 -3.53
N GLU A 95 -0.82 -2.78 -2.57
CA GLU A 95 -0.34 -2.63 -1.20
C GLU A 95 -1.41 -3.00 -0.19
N PHE A 96 -0.93 -3.47 0.96
CA PHE A 96 -1.73 -4.00 2.04
C PHE A 96 -1.17 -3.49 3.37
N ASN A 97 -2.05 -3.16 4.29
CA ASN A 97 -1.69 -2.68 5.62
C ASN A 97 -2.45 -3.50 6.67
N THR A 98 -1.82 -3.78 7.79
CA THR A 98 -2.51 -4.33 8.96
C THR A 98 -1.91 -3.76 10.23
N MET A 99 -2.72 -3.65 11.27
CA MET A 99 -2.34 -3.09 12.56
C MET A 99 -2.66 -4.11 13.65
N GLY A 100 -1.80 -4.16 14.66
CA GLY A 100 -1.97 -5.02 15.82
C GLY A 100 -1.21 -4.48 17.03
N ASP A 101 -1.41 -5.12 18.17
CA ASP A 101 -0.68 -4.81 19.40
C ASP A 101 0.78 -5.27 19.27
N THR A 102 1.70 -4.52 19.86
CA THR A 102 3.11 -4.91 19.96
C THR A 102 3.33 -6.13 20.85
N GLU A 103 2.50 -6.34 21.87
CA GLU A 103 2.59 -7.48 22.79
C GLU A 103 2.34 -8.83 22.08
N ASP A 104 1.50 -8.83 21.04
CA ASP A 104 1.18 -10.02 20.25
C ASP A 104 2.34 -10.47 19.33
N GLY A 105 3.36 -9.61 19.17
CA GLY A 105 4.47 -9.83 18.26
C GLY A 105 4.08 -9.79 16.78
N ILE A 106 5.05 -9.99 15.90
CA ILE A 106 4.86 -9.80 14.45
C ILE A 106 4.16 -10.97 13.75
N PHE A 107 4.25 -12.20 14.27
CA PHE A 107 3.76 -13.39 13.56
C PHE A 107 2.24 -13.42 13.33
N PRO A 108 1.39 -13.08 14.31
CA PRO A 108 -0.06 -12.98 14.06
C PRO A 108 -0.37 -11.92 13.01
N LEU A 109 0.34 -10.79 13.07
CA LEU A 109 0.17 -9.67 12.15
C LEU A 109 0.56 -10.06 10.71
N PHE A 110 1.71 -10.74 10.55
CA PHE A 110 2.15 -11.28 9.27
C PHE A 110 1.15 -12.29 8.71
N SER A 111 0.65 -13.20 9.54
CA SER A 111 -0.33 -14.21 9.12
C SER A 111 -1.62 -13.56 8.58
N LYS A 112 -2.12 -12.52 9.28
CA LYS A 112 -3.28 -11.74 8.85
C LYS A 112 -3.02 -11.00 7.54
N LEU A 113 -1.88 -10.32 7.43
CA LEU A 113 -1.49 -9.61 6.21
C LEU A 113 -1.38 -10.55 5.02
N TYR A 114 -0.69 -11.67 5.20
CA TYR A 114 -0.47 -12.66 4.15
C TYR A 114 -1.79 -13.29 3.68
N ALA A 115 -2.71 -13.61 4.60
CA ALA A 115 -4.04 -14.08 4.23
C ALA A 115 -4.82 -13.04 3.40
N ARG A 116 -4.73 -11.75 3.78
CA ARG A 116 -5.32 -10.65 3.03
C ARG A 116 -4.71 -10.51 1.62
N MET A 117 -3.39 -10.64 1.49
CA MET A 117 -2.69 -10.66 0.20
C MET A 117 -3.22 -11.79 -0.68
N LEU A 118 -3.27 -13.03 -0.17
CA LEU A 118 -3.79 -14.18 -0.91
C LEU A 118 -5.25 -13.99 -1.35
N LYS A 119 -6.11 -13.44 -0.47
CA LYS A 119 -7.51 -13.14 -0.80
C LYS A 119 -7.63 -12.13 -1.94
N ALA A 120 -6.77 -11.11 -1.95
CA ALA A 120 -6.75 -10.08 -2.99
C ALA A 120 -6.22 -10.62 -4.33
N LEU A 121 -5.06 -11.29 -4.34
CA LEU A 121 -4.48 -11.86 -5.56
C LEU A 121 -5.28 -13.03 -6.13
N GLY A 122 -6.09 -13.69 -5.30
CA GLY A 122 -7.02 -14.76 -5.70
C GLY A 122 -8.34 -14.25 -6.28
N ARG A 123 -8.52 -12.94 -6.42
CA ARG A 123 -9.69 -12.29 -7.02
C ARG A 123 -9.24 -11.44 -8.21
N LYS A 124 -10.16 -11.23 -9.14
CA LYS A 124 -9.96 -10.33 -10.28
C LYS A 124 -11.19 -9.45 -10.41
N HIS A 125 -10.99 -8.15 -10.49
CA HIS A 125 -12.02 -7.14 -10.56
C HIS A 125 -12.10 -6.51 -11.95
N ILE A 126 -10.96 -6.44 -12.65
CA ILE A 126 -10.89 -5.84 -13.98
C ILE A 126 -10.10 -6.71 -14.95
N TYR A 127 -10.39 -6.54 -16.23
CA TYR A 127 -9.59 -7.07 -17.32
C TYR A 127 -9.44 -6.00 -18.41
N LYS A 128 -8.36 -6.12 -19.20
CA LYS A 128 -8.14 -5.26 -20.36
C LYS A 128 -8.81 -5.91 -21.56
N ASP A 129 -9.84 -5.26 -22.09
CA ASP A 129 -10.45 -5.64 -23.36
C ASP A 129 -9.55 -5.16 -24.50
N THR A 130 -9.18 -6.05 -25.41
CA THR A 130 -8.33 -5.74 -26.56
C THR A 130 -9.05 -4.92 -27.64
N GLU A 131 -10.39 -4.91 -27.66
CA GLU A 131 -11.21 -4.10 -28.57
C GLU A 131 -12.42 -3.58 -27.79
N PRO A 132 -12.30 -2.44 -27.07
CA PRO A 132 -11.71 -1.20 -27.59
C PRO A 132 -10.43 -0.69 -26.88
N ASP A 133 -9.52 -1.57 -26.45
CA ASP A 133 -8.32 -1.24 -25.67
C ASP A 133 -8.64 -0.46 -24.38
N SER A 134 -9.62 -0.95 -23.62
CA SER A 134 -10.11 -0.31 -22.40
C SER A 134 -10.22 -1.30 -21.24
N TRP A 135 -10.22 -0.77 -20.02
CA TRP A 135 -10.50 -1.57 -18.84
C TRP A 135 -11.99 -1.86 -18.75
N GLN A 136 -12.33 -3.09 -18.38
CA GLN A 136 -13.69 -3.56 -18.17
C GLN A 136 -13.81 -4.26 -16.81
N MET A 137 -15.00 -4.23 -16.21
CA MET A 137 -15.31 -4.96 -14.97
C MET A 137 -15.56 -6.43 -15.31
N THR A 138 -15.11 -7.33 -14.44
CA THR A 138 -15.48 -8.75 -14.53
C THR A 138 -16.98 -8.96 -14.30
N GLU A 139 -17.50 -10.13 -14.66
CA GLU A 139 -18.91 -10.52 -14.48
C GLU A 139 -19.39 -10.54 -13.01
N ASP A 140 -18.46 -10.45 -12.05
CA ASP A 140 -18.77 -10.38 -10.61
C ASP A 140 -19.42 -9.05 -10.19
N ASP A 141 -19.43 -8.02 -11.05
CA ASP A 141 -20.02 -6.69 -10.81
C ASP A 141 -19.51 -5.97 -9.54
N VAL A 142 -18.40 -6.43 -8.96
CA VAL A 142 -17.78 -5.85 -7.78
C VAL A 142 -16.33 -5.51 -8.06
N VAL A 143 -15.99 -4.24 -7.84
CA VAL A 143 -14.61 -3.74 -7.87
C VAL A 143 -14.18 -3.34 -6.47
N ARG A 144 -13.04 -3.85 -6.04
CA ARG A 144 -12.34 -3.42 -4.81
C ARG A 144 -10.98 -2.88 -5.20
N GLY A 145 -10.59 -1.79 -4.57
CA GLY A 145 -9.33 -1.13 -4.84
C GLY A 145 -8.99 -0.11 -3.76
N ARG A 146 -7.86 0.57 -3.94
CA ARG A 146 -7.41 1.66 -3.08
C ARG A 146 -7.61 2.99 -3.79
N ILE A 147 -8.01 4.02 -3.04
CA ILE A 147 -7.91 5.41 -3.51
C ILE A 147 -6.51 5.89 -3.19
N ASP A 148 -5.80 6.36 -4.21
CA ASP A 148 -4.44 6.89 -4.13
C ASP A 148 -4.37 8.27 -4.79
N CYS A 149 -3.16 8.80 -5.00
CA CYS A 149 -2.93 9.99 -5.79
C CYS A 149 -1.75 9.84 -6.76
N ALA A 150 -1.87 10.47 -7.93
CA ALA A 150 -0.78 10.68 -8.88
C ALA A 150 -0.45 12.17 -8.97
N GLU A 151 0.79 12.47 -9.35
CA GLU A 151 1.21 13.82 -9.68
C GLU A 151 0.71 14.22 -11.08
N ASP A 152 0.03 15.35 -11.18
CA ASP A 152 -0.39 15.90 -12.46
C ASP A 152 0.83 16.44 -13.23
N SER A 153 0.95 16.00 -14.48
CA SER A 153 2.09 16.35 -15.33
C SER A 153 2.20 17.84 -15.71
N TYR A 154 1.12 18.62 -15.59
CA TYR A 154 1.10 20.02 -15.99
C TYR A 154 1.41 20.97 -14.84
N ASP A 155 0.82 20.75 -13.66
CA ASP A 155 0.92 21.68 -12.53
C ASP A 155 1.47 21.06 -11.24
N HIS A 156 1.90 19.79 -11.29
CA HIS A 156 2.42 19.05 -10.14
C HIS A 156 1.43 18.92 -8.97
N SER A 157 0.13 19.15 -9.21
CA SER A 157 -0.90 18.93 -8.22
C SER A 157 -1.15 17.43 -8.02
N MET A 158 -1.57 17.03 -6.81
CA MET A 158 -1.95 15.65 -6.54
C MET A 158 -3.39 15.43 -6.99
N ILE A 159 -3.58 14.55 -7.98
CA ILE A 159 -4.90 14.15 -8.48
C ILE A 159 -5.27 12.78 -7.91
N PRO A 160 -6.52 12.57 -7.45
CA PRO A 160 -6.93 11.28 -6.93
C PRO A 160 -6.95 10.24 -8.07
N MET A 161 -6.56 9.02 -7.75
CA MET A 161 -6.56 7.88 -8.66
C MET A 161 -7.03 6.62 -7.93
N LEU A 162 -7.27 5.56 -8.68
CA LEU A 162 -7.65 4.25 -8.15
C LEU A 162 -6.54 3.25 -8.44
N VAL A 163 -6.27 2.36 -7.49
CA VAL A 163 -5.44 1.18 -7.71
C VAL A 163 -6.35 -0.04 -7.57
N ILE A 164 -6.59 -0.75 -8.67
CA ILE A 164 -7.48 -1.93 -8.76
C ILE A 164 -6.67 -3.07 -9.35
N ASP A 165 -6.65 -4.24 -8.70
CA ASP A 165 -5.81 -5.38 -9.09
C ASP A 165 -4.33 -5.01 -9.30
N GLY A 166 -3.82 -4.09 -8.47
CA GLY A 166 -2.47 -3.53 -8.59
C GLY A 166 -2.23 -2.70 -9.84
N LYS A 167 -3.28 -2.27 -10.56
CA LYS A 167 -3.22 -1.41 -11.74
C LYS A 167 -3.71 -0.02 -11.38
N GLU A 168 -2.98 1.00 -11.82
CA GLU A 168 -3.44 2.38 -11.75
C GLU A 168 -4.55 2.64 -12.77
N ILE A 169 -5.70 3.09 -12.28
CA ILE A 169 -6.90 3.40 -13.05
C ILE A 169 -7.31 4.84 -12.73
N SER A 170 -7.43 5.67 -13.75
CA SER A 170 -7.98 7.02 -13.59
C SER A 170 -9.49 6.97 -13.32
N TRP A 171 -10.02 7.99 -12.65
CA TRP A 171 -11.47 8.14 -12.48
C TRP A 171 -12.23 8.19 -13.82
N LYS A 172 -11.58 8.66 -14.89
CA LYS A 172 -12.16 8.67 -16.24
C LYS A 172 -12.29 7.25 -16.80
N GLU A 173 -11.26 6.43 -16.67
CA GLU A 173 -11.31 5.02 -17.09
C GLU A 173 -12.32 4.23 -16.26
N PHE A 174 -12.33 4.44 -14.94
CA PHE A 174 -13.34 3.83 -14.07
C PHE A 174 -14.76 4.27 -14.44
N GLY A 175 -14.96 5.55 -14.78
CA GLY A 175 -16.24 6.05 -15.28
C GLY A 175 -16.69 5.38 -16.59
N HIS A 176 -15.76 5.10 -17.51
CA HIS A 176 -16.08 4.35 -18.73
C HIS A 176 -16.48 2.90 -18.43
N MET A 177 -15.82 2.24 -17.48
CA MET A 177 -16.22 0.89 -17.04
C MET A 177 -17.67 0.85 -16.56
N LEU A 178 -18.14 1.93 -15.90
CA LEU A 178 -19.50 2.02 -15.39
C LEU A 178 -20.59 2.20 -16.47
N MET A 179 -20.23 2.49 -17.73
CA MET A 179 -21.21 2.72 -18.80
C MET A 179 -22.10 1.50 -19.08
N THR A 180 -21.63 0.29 -18.78
CA THR A 180 -22.44 -0.94 -18.92
C THR A 180 -23.61 -1.01 -17.94
N PHE A 181 -23.57 -0.21 -16.86
CA PHE A 181 -24.57 -0.19 -15.79
C PHE A 181 -25.57 0.99 -15.93
N GLU A 182 -25.84 1.46 -17.15
CA GLU A 182 -26.81 2.53 -17.37
C GLU A 182 -28.19 2.16 -16.78
N GLY A 183 -28.71 3.00 -15.88
CA GLY A 183 -29.99 2.79 -15.20
C GLY A 183 -29.94 1.97 -13.92
N PHE A 184 -28.77 1.49 -13.49
CA PHE A 184 -28.59 0.75 -12.24
C PHE A 184 -28.35 1.69 -11.05
N ASN A 185 -28.57 1.18 -9.83
CA ASN A 185 -28.23 1.88 -8.58
C ASN A 185 -26.92 1.32 -8.03
N PHE A 186 -26.09 2.16 -7.39
CA PHE A 186 -24.82 1.73 -6.80
C PHE A 186 -24.63 2.28 -5.37
N LYS A 187 -23.74 1.65 -4.61
CA LYS A 187 -23.28 2.09 -3.29
C LYS A 187 -21.75 2.11 -3.28
N LEU A 188 -21.17 3.24 -2.90
CA LEU A 188 -19.74 3.36 -2.62
C LEU A 188 -19.49 3.31 -1.11
N GLN A 189 -18.54 2.49 -0.66
CA GLN A 189 -18.13 2.39 0.73
C GLN A 189 -16.64 2.63 0.84
N ILE A 190 -16.24 3.46 1.80
CA ILE A 190 -14.85 3.81 2.08
C ILE A 190 -14.45 3.16 3.41
N PHE A 191 -13.27 2.55 3.44
CA PHE A 191 -12.71 1.80 4.57
C PHE A 191 -11.33 2.34 4.91
N ASP A 192 -10.87 2.13 6.14
CA ASP A 192 -9.48 2.39 6.49
C ASP A 192 -8.56 1.40 5.76
N GLN A 193 -7.31 1.80 5.51
CA GLN A 193 -6.32 0.94 4.85
C GLN A 193 -6.09 -0.40 5.59
N SER A 194 -6.31 -0.43 6.90
CA SER A 194 -6.14 -1.62 7.75
C SER A 194 -7.37 -2.53 7.82
N ASP A 195 -8.52 -2.07 7.34
CA ASP A 195 -9.77 -2.82 7.32
C ASP A 195 -9.77 -3.91 6.25
N GLU A 196 -10.46 -5.01 6.54
CA GLU A 196 -10.77 -6.02 5.52
C GLU A 196 -12.01 -5.64 4.73
N ILE A 197 -11.92 -5.80 3.41
CA ILE A 197 -13.04 -5.60 2.49
C ILE A 197 -13.56 -7.00 2.11
N ASP A 198 -14.81 -7.28 2.44
CA ASP A 198 -15.47 -8.54 2.07
C ASP A 198 -15.88 -8.57 0.60
#